data_AF-A0A1Y3PLE2-F1
#
_entry.id   AF-A0A1Y3PLE2-F1
#
_cell.length_a   1.000
_cell.length_b   1.000
_cell.length_c   1.000
_cell.angle_alpha   90.00
_cell.angle_beta   90.00
_cell.angle_gamma   90.00
#
_symmetry.space_group_name_H-M   'P 1'
#
loop_
_entity.id
_entity.type
_entity.pdbx_description
1 polymer ?
#
loop_
_entity_poly.entity_id
_entity_poly.type
_entity_poly.pdbx_seq_one_letter_code
_entity_poly.pdbx_strand_id
1 'polypeptide(L)'
;MSAWKYSKESPCPECYSWIPKDSPCDHEKYECPTCGRKQCMKHWPYPMKSETEAIHFLKSAEMKTGKKCFVRKIVNQSGRERWKIFTSEEDYLSYIQTHKHKR
;
A
#
# COMPACT_ATOMS: atom_id res chain seq x y z
N MET A 1 -21.83 5.71 18.29
CA MET A 1 -20.98 4.78 17.52
C MET A 1 -21.18 5.10 16.04
N SER A 2 -20.28 5.85 15.42
CA SER A 2 -20.44 6.25 14.01
C SER A 2 -20.32 5.01 13.13
N ALA A 3 -21.41 4.71 12.39
CA ALA A 3 -21.45 3.59 11.45
C ALA A 3 -20.34 3.76 10.40
N TRP A 4 -19.53 2.73 10.21
CA TRP A 4 -18.49 2.70 9.18
C TRP A 4 -19.13 2.82 7.80
N LYS A 5 -18.75 3.84 7.01
CA LYS A 5 -19.43 4.19 5.75
C LYS A 5 -18.71 3.71 4.48
N TYR A 6 -17.50 3.14 4.59
CA TYR A 6 -16.68 2.82 3.42
C TYR A 6 -16.74 1.33 3.09
N SER A 7 -16.99 1.00 1.82
CA SER A 7 -17.03 -0.37 1.29
C SER A 7 -15.95 -0.56 0.22
N LYS A 8 -15.80 -1.78 -0.29
CA LYS A 8 -14.87 -2.06 -1.40
C LYS A 8 -15.26 -1.26 -2.66
N GLU A 9 -16.56 -1.06 -2.92
CA GLU A 9 -17.02 -0.22 -4.04
C GLU A 9 -16.95 1.28 -3.74
N SER A 10 -16.98 1.67 -2.47
CA SER A 10 -16.89 3.07 -2.03
C SER A 10 -15.79 3.25 -0.96
N PRO A 11 -14.51 3.18 -1.37
CA PRO A 11 -13.40 3.41 -0.45
C PRO A 11 -13.31 4.89 -0.08
N CYS A 12 -12.60 5.18 1.01
CA CYS A 12 -12.31 6.57 1.37
C CYS A 12 -11.54 7.27 0.23
N PRO A 13 -11.98 8.44 -0.25
CA PRO A 13 -11.35 9.12 -1.39
C PRO A 13 -9.91 9.55 -1.10
N GLU A 14 -9.57 9.80 0.17
CA GLU A 14 -8.24 10.25 0.57
C GLU A 14 -7.24 9.12 0.80
N CYS A 15 -7.65 8.05 1.49
CA CYS A 15 -6.75 6.98 1.92
C CYS A 15 -7.01 5.64 1.23
N TYR A 16 -7.95 5.62 0.27
CA TYR A 16 -8.37 4.47 -0.53
C TYR A 16 -8.69 3.21 0.28
N SER A 17 -9.11 3.40 1.52
CA SER A 17 -9.28 2.32 2.46
C SER A 17 -10.73 2.13 2.88
N TRP A 18 -11.14 0.86 2.99
CA TRP A 18 -12.52 0.46 3.30
C TRP A 18 -12.66 -0.58 4.41
N ILE A 19 -11.56 -1.09 4.97
CA ILE A 19 -11.59 -2.14 6.01
C ILE A 19 -11.77 -1.49 7.39
N PRO A 20 -12.64 -1.87 8.33
CA PRO A 20 -12.77 -1.09 9.58
C PRO A 20 -11.56 -1.14 10.57
N LYS A 21 -10.48 -1.86 10.25
CA LYS A 21 -9.40 -2.21 11.19
C LYS A 21 -8.16 -1.32 11.07
N ASP A 22 -7.69 -0.80 12.20
CA ASP A 22 -6.38 -0.14 12.29
C ASP A 22 -5.23 -1.16 12.25
N SER A 23 -4.07 -0.71 11.77
CA SER A 23 -2.85 -1.51 11.87
C SER A 23 -2.41 -1.60 13.35
N PRO A 24 -2.21 -2.80 13.91
CA PRO A 24 -1.74 -3.00 15.28
C PRO A 24 -0.24 -2.68 15.46
N CYS A 25 0.42 -2.05 14.47
CA CYS A 25 1.84 -1.71 14.54
C CYS A 25 2.09 -0.55 15.53
N ASP A 26 3.25 -0.52 16.19
CA ASP A 26 3.71 0.59 17.05
C ASP A 26 4.44 1.70 16.26
N HIS A 27 4.57 1.53 14.96
CA HIS A 27 5.22 2.54 14.12
C HIS A 27 4.35 3.79 13.97
N GLU A 28 5.00 4.87 13.52
CA GLU A 28 4.35 6.10 13.10
C GLU A 28 3.17 5.80 12.15
N LYS A 29 2.00 6.38 12.47
CA LYS A 29 0.76 6.17 11.74
C LYS A 29 0.34 7.45 11.06
N TYR A 30 -0.01 7.36 9.79
CA TYR A 30 -0.75 8.39 9.08
C TYR A 30 -2.22 8.32 9.48
N GLU A 31 -2.75 9.41 10.02
CA GLU A 31 -4.18 9.55 10.30
C GLU A 31 -4.87 10.24 9.13
N CYS A 32 -5.82 9.56 8.50
CA CYS A 32 -6.59 10.11 7.40
C CYS A 32 -7.55 11.21 7.90
N PRO A 33 -7.48 12.45 7.39
CA PRO A 33 -8.32 13.54 7.86
C PRO A 33 -9.81 13.35 7.54
N THR A 34 -10.15 12.53 6.53
CA THR A 34 -11.53 12.31 6.10
C THR A 34 -12.23 11.20 6.90
N CYS A 35 -11.53 10.11 7.20
CA CYS A 35 -12.12 8.95 7.86
C CYS A 35 -11.56 8.65 9.25
N GLY A 36 -10.57 9.42 9.73
CA GLY A 36 -9.92 9.26 11.04
C GLY A 36 -9.04 8.01 11.17
N ARG A 37 -8.78 7.31 10.05
CA ARG A 37 -8.13 6.01 10.08
C ARG A 37 -6.61 6.10 10.18
N LYS A 38 -6.00 5.20 10.95
CA LYS A 38 -4.54 5.14 11.14
C LYS A 38 -3.89 4.05 10.28
N GLN A 39 -2.95 4.47 9.43
CA GLN A 39 -2.18 3.59 8.54
C GLN A 39 -0.71 3.60 8.89
N CYS A 40 -0.07 2.43 8.90
CA CYS A 40 1.34 2.30 9.26
C CYS A 40 2.25 2.89 8.17
N MET A 41 3.05 3.92 8.49
CA MET A 41 3.92 4.62 7.53
C MET A 41 5.16 3.84 7.06
N LYS A 42 5.43 2.69 7.69
CA LYS A 42 6.60 1.85 7.39
C LYS A 42 6.26 0.53 6.69
N HIS A 43 4.98 0.19 6.53
CA HIS A 43 4.60 -1.12 5.97
C HIS A 43 4.61 -1.16 4.44
N TRP A 44 4.44 0.00 3.80
CA TRP A 44 4.34 0.13 2.34
C TRP A 44 5.53 -0.39 1.50
N PRO A 45 6.80 -0.41 1.96
CA PRO A 45 7.92 -0.88 1.14
C PRO A 45 7.90 -2.40 0.87
N TYR A 46 7.16 -3.17 1.68
CA TYR A 46 7.14 -4.62 1.60
C TYR A 46 6.08 -5.12 0.59
N PRO A 47 6.37 -6.21 -0.16
CA PRO A 47 5.37 -6.85 -0.99
C PRO A 47 4.23 -7.43 -0.14
N MET A 48 3.01 -7.10 -0.53
CA MET A 48 1.76 -7.46 0.13
C MET A 48 1.10 -8.66 -0.53
N LYS A 49 0.16 -9.28 0.18
CA LYS A 49 -0.49 -10.51 -0.32
C LYS A 49 -1.58 -10.20 -1.33
N SER A 50 -2.21 -9.02 -1.23
CA SER A 50 -3.33 -8.62 -2.08
C SER A 50 -3.19 -7.20 -2.58
N GLU A 51 -3.82 -6.92 -3.72
CA GLU A 51 -3.89 -5.57 -4.30
C GLU A 51 -4.54 -4.58 -3.34
N THR A 52 -5.64 -4.99 -2.72
CA THR A 52 -6.36 -4.24 -1.67
C THR A 52 -5.43 -3.78 -0.56
N GLU A 53 -4.57 -4.66 -0.07
CA GLU A 53 -3.61 -4.35 0.99
C GLU A 53 -2.60 -3.31 0.49
N ALA A 54 -2.11 -3.45 -0.74
CA ALA A 54 -1.20 -2.46 -1.34
C ALA A 54 -1.88 -1.10 -1.57
N ILE A 55 -3.13 -1.07 -2.04
CA ILE A 55 -3.90 0.17 -2.19
C ILE A 55 -4.12 0.83 -0.82
N HIS A 56 -4.38 0.04 0.22
CA HIS A 56 -4.55 0.56 1.58
C HIS A 56 -3.34 1.37 2.07
N PHE A 57 -2.11 0.92 1.78
CA PHE A 57 -0.90 1.61 2.19
C PHE A 57 -0.36 2.59 1.14
N LEU A 58 -1.03 2.74 -0.01
CA LEU A 58 -0.58 3.62 -1.09
C LEU A 58 -0.44 5.07 -0.62
N LYS A 59 -1.47 5.60 0.06
CA LYS A 59 -1.44 6.96 0.60
C LYS A 59 -0.31 7.16 1.61
N SER A 60 -0.02 6.14 2.42
CA SER A 60 1.11 6.19 3.36
C SER A 60 2.46 6.32 2.62
N ALA A 61 2.62 5.63 1.48
CA ALA A 61 3.82 5.76 0.64
C ALA A 61 3.91 7.15 0.00
N GLU A 62 2.80 7.68 -0.52
CA GLU A 62 2.75 9.02 -1.11
C GLU A 62 3.11 10.10 -0.08
N MET A 63 2.53 10.02 1.12
CA MET A 63 2.84 10.93 2.22
C MET A 63 4.31 10.82 2.66
N LYS A 64 4.89 9.62 2.64
CA LYS A 64 6.29 9.41 3.05
C LYS A 64 7.30 9.92 2.02
N THR A 65 6.95 9.83 0.74
CA THR A 65 7.86 10.14 -0.38
C THR A 65 7.64 11.53 -0.96
N GLY A 66 6.50 12.15 -0.69
CA GLY A 66 6.09 13.43 -1.28
C GLY A 66 5.81 13.32 -2.78
N LYS A 67 5.62 12.11 -3.31
CA LYS A 67 5.41 11.83 -4.74
C LYS A 67 4.20 10.94 -4.93
N LYS A 68 3.65 10.93 -6.14
CA LYS A 68 2.60 9.98 -6.53
C LYS A 68 3.21 8.60 -6.65
N CYS A 69 2.68 7.65 -5.88
CA CYS A 69 3.09 6.26 -5.90
C CYS A 69 2.07 5.44 -6.70
N PHE A 70 2.42 4.21 -7.06
CA PHE A 70 1.48 3.31 -7.71
C PHE A 70 1.70 1.87 -7.27
N VAL A 71 0.64 1.08 -7.33
CA VAL A 71 0.66 -0.34 -7.00
C VAL A 71 0.90 -1.15 -8.28
N ARG A 72 1.84 -2.09 -8.25
CA ARG A 72 2.03 -3.07 -9.33
C ARG A 72 2.07 -4.48 -8.77
N LYS A 73 1.58 -5.41 -9.59
CA LYS A 73 1.74 -6.84 -9.38
C LYS A 73 3.17 -7.24 -9.72
N ILE A 74 3.76 -8.03 -8.84
CA ILE A 74 5.07 -8.67 -9.04
C ILE A 74 4.91 -10.18 -8.87
N VAL A 75 5.67 -10.95 -9.64
CA VAL A 75 5.73 -12.41 -9.53
C VAL A 75 7.09 -12.76 -8.99
N ASN A 76 7.14 -13.49 -7.87
CA ASN A 76 8.42 -13.96 -7.34
C ASN A 76 8.89 -15.20 -8.12
N GLN A 77 10.11 -15.65 -7.84
CA GLN A 77 10.72 -16.80 -8.53
C GLN A 77 9.97 -18.11 -8.32
N SER A 78 9.23 -18.25 -7.20
CA SER A 78 8.38 -19.40 -6.94
C SER A 78 7.01 -19.32 -7.65
N GLY A 79 6.80 -18.35 -8.55
CA GLY A 79 5.52 -18.12 -9.24
C GLY A 79 4.42 -17.52 -8.35
N ARG A 80 4.73 -17.13 -7.11
CA ARG A 80 3.77 -16.48 -6.21
C ARG A 80 3.64 -15.01 -6.54
N GLU A 81 2.40 -14.61 -6.73
CA GLU A 81 2.03 -13.24 -7.02
C GLU A 81 1.98 -12.43 -5.73
N ARG A 82 2.56 -11.24 -5.77
CA ARG A 82 2.55 -10.25 -4.69
C ARG A 82 2.27 -8.88 -5.26
N TRP A 83 1.86 -7.97 -4.40
CA TRP A 83 1.55 -6.60 -4.78
C TRP A 83 2.49 -5.65 -4.06
N LYS A 84 3.18 -4.77 -4.77
CA LYS A 84 4.14 -3.84 -4.18
C LYS A 84 3.83 -2.42 -4.63
N ILE A 85 4.03 -1.47 -3.73
CA ILE A 85 3.95 -0.05 -4.01
C ILE A 85 5.32 0.41 -4.52
N PHE A 86 5.32 1.10 -5.64
CA PHE A 86 6.49 1.71 -6.25
C PHE A 86 6.36 3.22 -6.24
N THR A 87 7.50 3.88 -6.02
CA THR A 87 7.57 5.34 -5.92
C THR A 87 7.86 6.01 -7.27
N SER A 88 8.34 5.24 -8.25
CA SER A 88 8.59 5.69 -9.61
C SER A 88 8.68 4.50 -10.58
N GLU A 89 8.62 4.78 -11.89
CA GLU A 89 8.81 3.76 -12.93
C GLU A 89 10.23 3.18 -12.88
N GLU A 90 11.24 3.99 -12.55
CA GLU A 90 12.64 3.56 -12.43
C GLU A 90 12.83 2.57 -11.28
N ASP A 91 12.17 2.80 -10.13
CA ASP A 91 12.16 1.88 -8.98
C ASP A 91 11.54 0.52 -9.38
N TYR A 92 10.44 0.56 -10.15
CA TYR A 92 9.83 -0.65 -10.70
C TYR A 92 10.77 -1.40 -11.65
N LEU A 93 11.37 -0.70 -12.63
CA LEU A 93 12.28 -1.31 -13.61
C LEU A 93 13.51 -1.92 -12.92
N SER A 94 14.10 -1.19 -11.99
CA SER A 94 15.24 -1.66 -11.17
C SER A 94 14.88 -2.91 -10.36
N TYR A 95 13.70 -2.92 -9.73
CA TYR A 95 13.21 -4.07 -8.98
C TYR A 95 13.04 -5.31 -9.87
N ILE A 96 12.43 -5.16 -11.05
CA ILE A 96 12.23 -6.26 -11.99
C ILE A 96 13.56 -6.78 -12.54
N GLN A 97 14.50 -5.89 -12.86
CA GLN A 97 15.81 -6.27 -13.37
C GLN A 97 16.63 -7.05 -12.32
N THR A 98 16.69 -6.55 -11.09
CA THR A 98 17.40 -7.23 -9.99
C THR A 98 16.80 -8.61 -9.65
N HIS A 99 15.47 -8.76 -9.71
CA HIS A 99 14.82 -10.04 -9.42
C HIS A 99 14.91 -11.06 -10.57
N LYS A 100 15.14 -10.61 -11.81
CA LYS A 100 15.48 -11.48 -12.95
C LYS A 100 16.87 -12.10 -12.84
N HIS A 101 17.80 -11.45 -12.13
CA HIS A 101 19.21 -11.86 -12.06
C HIS A 101 19.59 -12.70 -10.84
N LYS A 102 18.69 -12.93 -9.87
CA LYS A 102 18.92 -13.91 -8.80
C LYS A 102 18.66 -15.33 -9.33
N ARG A 103 19.58 -15.89 -10.10
CA ARG A 103 19.57 -17.30 -10.52
C ARG A 103 20.44 -18.12 -9.59
#